data_AF-A0A3L6F2V8-F1
#
_entry.id   AF-A0A3L6F2V8-F1
#
_cell.length_a   1.000
_cell.length_b   1.000
_cell.length_c   1.000
_cell.angle_alpha   90.00
_cell.angle_beta   90.00
_cell.angle_gamma   90.00
#
_symmetry.space_group_name_H-M   'P 1'
#
loop_
_entity.id
_entity.type
_entity.pdbx_description
1 polymer ?
#
loop_
_entity_poly.entity_id
_entity_poly.type
_entity_poly.pdbx_seq_one_letter_code
_entity_poly.pdbx_strand_id
1 'polypeptide(L)' 'MSCGSDVCRDSCSSSGSEEFRRSWSSKVTADDSVAPARSSDAAAPASWIDRKLLVDPKMMFVGDKIGEGAHGKVYKGK' A
#
# COMPACT_ATOMS: atom_id res chain seq x y z
N MET A 1 -31.72 -8.72 0.28
CA MET A 1 -31.25 -9.58 -0.83
C MET A 1 -29.95 -10.20 -0.35
N SER A 2 -29.92 -11.51 -0.16
CA SER A 2 -28.72 -12.23 0.30
C SER A 2 -28.41 -13.30 -0.73
N CYS A 3 -27.22 -13.25 -1.31
CA CYS A 3 -26.61 -14.37 -2.02
C CYS A 3 -25.11 -14.34 -1.73
N GLY A 4 -24.66 -15.29 -0.91
CA GLY A 4 -23.27 -15.71 -0.82
C GLY A 4 -23.03 -16.92 -1.72
N SER A 5 -21.80 -17.05 -2.20
CA SER A 5 -21.18 -18.34 -2.50
C SER A 5 -19.67 -18.14 -2.63
N ASP A 6 -18.96 -18.59 -1.60
CA ASP A 6 -17.53 -18.84 -1.60
C ASP A 6 -17.19 -20.04 -2.50
N VAL A 7 -16.14 -19.91 -3.32
CA VAL A 7 -15.42 -21.06 -3.89
C VAL A 7 -13.94 -20.70 -4.03
N CYS A 8 -13.24 -20.62 -2.90
CA CYS A 8 -11.78 -20.58 -2.88
C CYS A 8 -11.29 -22.00 -3.14
N ARG A 9 -10.78 -22.27 -4.35
CA ARG A 9 -10.19 -23.58 -4.65
C ARG A 9 -8.91 -23.77 -3.84
N ASP A 10 -8.94 -24.82 -3.02
CA ASP A 10 -7.80 -25.44 -2.37
C ASP A 10 -6.73 -25.87 -3.36
N SER A 11 -5.48 -25.57 -3.06
CA SER A 11 -4.33 -26.49 -3.23
C SER A 11 -3.15 -25.94 -2.44
N CYS A 12 -3.23 -26.13 -1.13
CA CYS A 12 -2.06 -26.16 -0.27
C CYS A 12 -1.45 -27.57 -0.38
N SER A 13 -0.24 -27.66 -0.93
CA SER A 13 0.61 -28.85 -0.79
C SER A 13 1.81 -28.48 0.05
N SER A 14 1.78 -28.85 1.32
CA SER A 14 2.90 -28.76 2.25
C SER A 14 3.72 -30.06 2.23
N SER A 15 5.04 -29.99 2.00
CA SER A 15 6.02 -30.92 2.60
C SER A 15 7.48 -30.55 2.30
N GLY A 16 8.24 -30.26 3.36
CA GLY A 16 9.51 -30.91 3.70
C GLY A 16 10.69 -30.93 2.71
N SER A 17 11.75 -30.23 3.14
CA SER A 17 13.19 -30.59 3.11
C SER A 17 13.98 -30.68 1.80
N GLU A 18 15.16 -30.02 1.89
CA GLU A 18 16.46 -30.24 1.25
C GLU A 18 16.72 -29.93 -0.25
N GLU A 19 17.48 -28.85 -0.42
CA GLU A 19 18.63 -28.61 -1.30
C GLU A 19 18.79 -29.24 -2.71
N PHE A 20 19.11 -28.33 -3.64
CA PHE A 20 20.13 -28.48 -4.68
C PHE A 20 19.84 -29.39 -5.89
N ARG A 21 19.30 -28.78 -6.96
CA ARG A 21 19.97 -28.80 -8.27
C ARG A 21 19.80 -27.45 -8.95
N ARG A 22 20.88 -26.65 -8.98
CA ARG A 22 21.02 -25.52 -9.89
C ARG A 22 21.01 -26.02 -11.32
N SER A 23 20.07 -25.57 -12.14
CA SER A 23 20.27 -25.48 -13.58
C SER A 23 19.12 -24.70 -14.23
N TRP A 24 19.22 -23.38 -14.19
CA TRP A 24 18.81 -22.59 -15.33
C TRP A 24 19.90 -21.57 -15.64
N SER A 25 20.78 -21.97 -16.55
CA SER A 25 21.74 -21.07 -17.17
C SER A 25 20.99 -20.17 -18.13
N SER A 26 20.68 -18.96 -17.69
CA SER A 26 20.44 -17.84 -18.60
C SER A 26 21.49 -16.78 -18.32
N LYS A 27 22.50 -16.72 -19.20
CA LYS A 27 23.43 -15.60 -19.26
C LYS A 27 22.62 -14.35 -19.63
N VAL A 28 22.34 -13.50 -18.65
CA VAL A 28 21.83 -12.15 -18.86
C VAL A 28 22.97 -11.21 -18.51
N THR A 29 23.50 -10.50 -19.50
CA THR A 29 24.32 -9.32 -19.23
C THR A 29 23.38 -8.25 -18.71
N ALA A 30 23.39 -8.01 -17.40
CA ALA A 30 22.75 -6.84 -16.83
C ALA A 30 23.60 -5.63 -17.21
N ASP A 31 23.15 -4.84 -18.19
CA ASP A 31 23.50 -3.44 -18.17
C ASP A 31 22.67 -2.82 -17.04
N ASP A 32 23.34 -2.52 -15.93
CA ASP A 32 22.76 -1.98 -14.70
C ASP A 32 22.47 -0.49 -14.85
N SER A 33 21.60 -0.15 -15.79
CA SER A 33 21.17 1.22 -16.04
C SER A 33 19.66 1.30 -16.19
N VAL A 34 18.90 0.76 -15.23
CA VAL A 34 17.53 1.23 -15.04
C VAL A 34 17.62 2.50 -14.21
N ALA A 35 17.55 3.66 -14.88
CA ALA A 35 17.30 4.90 -14.17
C ALA A 35 16.05 4.70 -13.31
N PRO A 36 16.02 5.13 -12.04
CA PRO A 36 14.80 5.05 -11.25
C PRO A 36 13.71 5.73 -12.06
N ALA A 37 12.67 4.98 -12.43
CA ALA A 37 11.49 5.57 -13.04
C ALA A 37 10.98 6.61 -12.05
N ARG A 38 11.30 7.89 -12.32
CA ARG A 38 10.77 9.01 -11.57
C ARG A 38 9.30 9.05 -11.92
N SER A 39 8.51 8.25 -11.19
CA SER A 39 7.06 8.41 -11.13
C SER A 39 6.82 9.83 -10.67
N SER A 40 6.66 10.69 -11.66
CA SER A 40 6.28 12.08 -11.53
C SER A 40 4.79 12.16 -11.83
N ASP A 41 4.01 11.19 -11.34
CA ASP A 41 2.58 11.11 -11.62
C ASP A 41 1.78 10.72 -10.38
N ALA A 42 1.95 11.57 -9.37
CA ALA A 42 0.81 12.21 -8.77
C ALA A 42 1.23 13.67 -8.59
N ALA A 43 1.09 14.47 -9.65
CA ALA A 43 0.96 15.91 -9.47
C ALA A 43 -0.37 16.19 -8.73
N ALA A 44 -0.47 15.74 -7.47
CA ALA A 44 -1.27 16.48 -6.52
C ALA A 44 -0.76 17.93 -6.63
N PRO A 45 -1.64 18.92 -6.72
CA PRO A 45 -1.20 20.30 -6.76
C PRO A 45 -0.57 20.62 -5.41
N ALA A 46 0.71 20.29 -5.24
CA ALA A 46 1.49 20.52 -4.03
C ALA A 46 1.79 22.02 -3.83
N SER A 47 1.08 22.90 -4.54
CA SER A 47 1.46 24.30 -4.69
C SER A 47 0.36 25.31 -4.37
N TRP A 48 -0.75 24.94 -3.70
CA TRP A 48 -1.77 25.95 -3.39
C TRP A 48 -2.52 25.82 -2.06
N ILE A 49 -2.14 24.90 -1.17
CA ILE A 49 -2.74 24.88 0.18
C ILE A 49 -2.40 26.21 0.86
N ASP A 50 -3.43 27.00 1.17
CA ASP A 50 -3.26 28.28 1.86
C ASP A 50 -2.53 28.03 3.18
N ARG A 51 -1.47 28.82 3.42
CA ARG A 51 -0.68 28.75 4.65
C ARG A 51 -1.53 28.94 5.90
N LYS A 52 -2.67 29.64 5.79
CA LYS A 52 -3.64 29.81 6.88
C LYS A 52 -4.41 28.54 7.24
N LEU A 53 -4.42 27.53 6.36
CA LEU A 53 -5.06 26.23 6.58
C LEU A 53 -4.09 25.16 7.09
N LEU A 54 -2.80 25.47 7.18
CA LEU A 54 -1.80 24.56 7.74
C LEU A 54 -1.91 24.56 9.27
N VAL A 55 -1.99 23.37 9.84
CA VAL A 55 -2.01 23.15 11.29
C VAL A 55 -0.84 22.23 11.64
N ASP A 56 -0.12 22.52 12.73
CA ASP A 56 0.90 21.61 13.24
C ASP A 56 0.22 20.33 13.77
N PRO A 57 0.51 19.14 13.23
CA PRO A 57 -0.08 17.89 13.71
C PRO A 57 0.17 17.63 15.20
N LYS A 58 1.26 18.17 15.78
CA LYS A 58 1.55 18.03 17.22
C LYS A 58 0.60 18.82 18.11
N MET A 59 -0.06 19.83 17.55
CA MET A 59 -1.07 20.63 18.24
C MET A 59 -2.47 20.04 18.11
N MET A 60 -2.67 19.04 17.25
CA MET A 60 -3.97 18.39 17.04
C MET A 60 -4.21 17.31 18.09
N PHE A 61 -5.33 17.39 18.79
CA PHE A 61 -5.78 16.32 19.68
C PHE A 61 -6.89 15.50 19.01
N VAL A 62 -6.73 14.18 19.02
CA VAL A 62 -7.75 13.24 18.54
C VAL A 62 -8.64 12.85 19.72
N GLY A 63 -9.89 13.33 19.71
CA GLY A 63 -10.92 13.02 20.69
C GLY A 63 -11.75 11.78 20.30
N ASP A 64 -13.00 11.72 20.78
CA ASP A 64 -13.88 10.56 20.60
C ASP A 64 -14.15 10.25 19.12
N LYS A 65 -14.30 8.96 18.79
CA LYS A 65 -14.71 8.51 17.45
C LYS A 65 -16.17 8.85 17.24
N ILE A 66 -16.45 9.63 16.19
CA ILE A 66 -17.82 10.05 15.84
C ILE A 66 -18.37 9.32 14.62
N GLY A 67 -17.53 8.61 13.86
CA GLY A 67 -17.99 7.84 12.71
C GLY A 67 -16.92 6.92 12.12
N GLU A 68 -17.37 5.90 11.40
CA GLU A 68 -16.54 4.98 10.63
C GLU A 68 -17.27 4.59 9.34
N GLY A 69 -16.56 4.62 8.22
CA GLY A 69 -17.09 4.27 6.91
C GLY A 69 -16.03 3.62 6.04
N ALA A 70 -16.38 3.31 4.79
CA ALA A 70 -15.51 2.56 3.86
C ALA A 70 -14.13 3.21 3.63
N HIS A 71 -14.04 4.54 3.79
CA HIS A 71 -12.83 5.31 3.49
C HIS A 71 -12.06 5.77 4.73
N GLY A 72 -12.56 5.47 5.93
CA GLY A 72 -11.82 5.81 7.14
C GLY A 72 -12.71 6.08 8.34
N LYS A 73 -12.05 6.66 9.36
CA LYS A 73 -12.62 6.94 10.67
C LYS A 73 -12.59 8.44 10.92
N VAL A 74 -13.64 8.94 11.55
CA VAL A 74 -13.79 10.36 11.89
C VAL A 74 -13.77 10.49 13.40
N TYR A 75 -12.91 11.39 13.87
CA TYR A 75 -12.71 11.69 15.29
C TYR A 75 -12.97 13.16 15.55
N LYS A 76 -13.45 13.49 16.75
CA LYS A 76 -13.61 14.88 17.19
C LYS A 76 -12.23 15.52 17.38
N GLY A 77 -11.95 16.61 16.68
CA GLY A 77 -10.73 17.42 16.89
C GLY A 77 -10.89 18.45 18.01
N LYS A 78 -9.77 18.94 18.55
CA LYS A 78 -9.69 20.11 19.44
C LYS A 78 -8.63 21.07 18.95
#